data_AF-A0A2D9IT74-F1
#
_entry.id   AF-A0A2D9IT74-F1
#
_cell.length_a   1.000
_cell.length_b   1.000
_cell.length_c   1.000
_cell.angle_alpha   90.00
_cell.angle_beta   90.00
_cell.angle_gamma   90.00
#
_symmetry.space_group_name_H-M   'P 1'
#
loop_
_entity.id
_entity.type
_entity.pdbx_description
1 polymer ?
#
loop_
_entity_poly.entity_id
_entity_poly.type
_entity_poly.pdbx_seq_one_letter_code
_entity_poly.pdbx_strand_id
1 'polypeptide(L)'
;MRKIVSLFLGLVVVSTSVKAWNNPTKSAMGSSSLQAKAAGCTPATGRKILEFNNVSALIETGGSMWQDRSKNDAAYEVPKGSGERVIYAGALWMGGLDVNNQLKLAALTFRQGNDFWTGPLSTIPGTGNLNLGYLDYGPAEIEPDICVAYDQFYITTRQEIELFNAWYECSQDPDCDVNVDFPGYSIPSSILTWPAHGDQSRFQDFYLAPFYDRPGSIPGVYDPDGGDYPWYDLAGEIDCRTNRKVTLYGDYNMWWVFNDKGNIHTETGGDPIGMEIRSQAFAFATNDEINSMTFYNYEMINRSTQTLTNTYFAVWVDSDIGCSEDDYVGCDVQRGLGYSYNADAVDNDGCNGAQAIGANPPAIGVDFFEGPYQDNDGLDNPLTTDISLAKANLGIPYQGLGIGYGDTIVDNERFGMRRFIYYD
;
A
#
# COMPACT_ATOMS: atom_id res chain seq x y z
N MET A 1 65.55 -43.51 3.40
CA MET A 1 64.86 -42.30 2.88
C MET A 1 63.37 -42.60 2.76
N ARG A 2 62.58 -42.25 3.77
CA ARG A 2 61.11 -42.34 3.77
C ARG A 2 60.57 -40.92 3.84
N LYS A 3 59.77 -40.52 2.85
CA LYS A 3 59.14 -39.21 2.73
C LYS A 3 57.95 -39.15 3.70
N ILE A 4 57.93 -38.15 4.58
CA ILE A 4 56.78 -37.77 5.38
C ILE A 4 55.99 -36.75 4.56
N VAL A 5 54.75 -37.09 4.22
CA VAL A 5 53.79 -36.18 3.59
C VAL A 5 53.00 -35.53 4.72
N SER A 6 53.11 -34.20 4.84
CA SER A 6 52.28 -33.41 5.74
C SER A 6 51.02 -32.99 4.99
N LEU A 7 49.85 -33.35 5.51
CA LEU A 7 48.54 -32.95 4.97
C LEU A 7 48.02 -31.77 5.81
N PHE A 8 48.02 -30.57 5.24
CA PHE A 8 47.35 -29.39 5.81
C PHE A 8 45.86 -29.49 5.45
N LEU A 9 45.00 -29.61 6.46
CA LEU A 9 43.54 -29.57 6.29
C LEU A 9 43.07 -28.12 6.49
N GLY A 10 42.81 -27.41 5.40
CA GLY A 10 42.18 -26.09 5.43
C GLY A 10 40.66 -26.23 5.54
N LEU A 11 40.08 -25.66 6.60
CA LEU A 11 38.64 -25.55 6.78
C LEU A 11 38.12 -24.44 5.86
N VAL A 12 37.29 -24.78 4.87
CA VAL A 12 36.56 -23.82 4.04
C VAL A 12 35.12 -23.79 4.55
N VAL A 13 34.73 -22.68 5.16
CA VAL A 13 33.34 -22.38 5.51
C VAL A 13 32.66 -21.91 4.22
N VAL A 14 31.72 -22.70 3.71
CA VAL A 14 30.88 -22.34 2.55
C VAL A 14 29.59 -21.73 3.09
N SER A 15 29.45 -20.43 2.92
CA SER A 15 28.18 -19.70 3.09
C SER A 15 27.22 -20.11 1.97
N THR A 16 26.10 -20.73 2.31
CA THR A 16 25.04 -21.04 1.35
C THR A 16 24.14 -19.83 1.17
N SER A 17 24.32 -19.07 0.09
CA SER A 17 23.29 -18.15 -0.40
C SER A 17 22.14 -18.98 -0.98
N VAL A 18 20.95 -18.89 -0.41
CA VAL A 18 19.75 -19.46 -1.02
C VAL A 18 19.39 -18.60 -2.23
N LYS A 19 19.73 -19.06 -3.43
CA LYS A 19 19.22 -18.48 -4.67
C LYS A 19 18.01 -19.28 -5.11
N ALA A 20 16.91 -18.57 -5.40
CA ALA A 20 15.71 -19.15 -5.98
C ALA A 20 16.05 -19.99 -7.23
N TRP A 21 15.46 -21.18 -7.32
CA TRP A 21 15.73 -22.12 -8.40
C TRP A 21 15.08 -21.64 -9.72
N ASN A 22 15.91 -21.21 -10.66
CA ASN A 22 15.53 -20.99 -12.05
C ASN A 22 15.67 -22.32 -12.82
N ASN A 23 14.59 -22.83 -13.42
CA ASN A 23 14.61 -24.08 -14.17
C ASN A 23 15.11 -23.82 -15.62
N PRO A 24 16.34 -24.25 -15.99
CA PRO A 24 16.97 -23.91 -17.27
C PRO A 24 16.38 -24.66 -18.48
N THR A 25 15.35 -25.49 -18.29
CA THR A 25 14.70 -26.23 -19.39
C THR A 25 13.53 -25.48 -20.04
N LYS A 26 13.18 -24.28 -19.54
CA LYS A 26 12.12 -23.42 -20.10
C LYS A 26 12.61 -22.04 -20.58
N SER A 27 13.90 -21.85 -20.82
CA SER A 27 14.40 -20.59 -21.40
C SER A 27 14.10 -20.52 -22.90
N ALA A 28 12.97 -19.91 -23.25
CA ALA A 28 12.74 -19.43 -24.61
C ALA A 28 13.70 -18.27 -24.89
N MET A 29 14.76 -18.55 -25.65
CA MET A 29 15.63 -17.52 -26.22
C MET A 29 14.87 -16.85 -27.37
N GLY A 30 14.11 -15.80 -27.05
CA GLY A 30 13.56 -14.87 -28.01
C GLY A 30 14.25 -13.53 -27.86
N SER A 31 15.15 -13.19 -28.78
CA SER A 31 15.65 -11.82 -28.90
C SER A 31 14.57 -10.95 -29.55
N SER A 32 13.62 -10.46 -28.77
CA SER A 32 12.75 -9.35 -29.20
C SER A 32 13.35 -8.04 -28.72
N SER A 33 14.02 -7.34 -29.61
CA SER A 33 14.45 -5.95 -29.43
C SER A 33 13.26 -4.98 -29.57
N LEU A 34 12.23 -5.18 -28.75
CA LEU A 34 11.28 -4.12 -28.43
C LEU A 34 11.71 -3.58 -27.08
N GLN A 35 12.68 -2.68 -27.12
CA GLN A 35 12.98 -1.81 -25.99
C GLN A 35 11.69 -1.06 -25.68
N ALA A 36 10.96 -1.49 -24.65
CA ALA A 36 9.98 -0.63 -24.01
C ALA A 36 10.76 0.64 -23.67
N LYS A 37 10.41 1.74 -24.33
CA LYS A 37 11.12 3.00 -24.17
C LYS A 37 10.73 3.47 -22.78
N ALA A 38 11.59 3.21 -21.79
CA ALA A 38 11.34 3.59 -20.42
C ALA A 38 10.96 5.07 -20.36
N ALA A 39 9.89 5.41 -19.62
CA ALA A 39 9.34 6.76 -19.57
C ALA A 39 10.37 7.80 -19.11
N GLY A 40 11.40 7.37 -18.37
CA GLY A 40 12.55 8.19 -18.00
C GLY A 40 12.31 8.99 -16.73
N CYS A 41 11.37 8.57 -15.89
CA CYS A 41 11.17 9.17 -14.58
C CYS A 41 12.39 8.98 -13.70
N THR A 42 12.75 10.03 -12.98
CA THR A 42 13.76 9.99 -11.93
C THR A 42 13.22 9.26 -10.70
N PRO A 43 14.09 8.64 -9.88
CA PRO A 43 13.68 8.07 -8.60
C PRO A 43 12.91 9.09 -7.75
N ALA A 44 11.78 8.69 -7.17
CA ALA A 44 10.99 9.53 -6.29
C ALA A 44 11.77 9.90 -5.02
N THR A 45 11.61 11.13 -4.54
CA THR A 45 12.33 11.68 -3.38
C THR A 45 11.40 12.19 -2.28
N GLY A 46 10.11 12.31 -2.59
CA GLY A 46 9.07 12.68 -1.64
C GLY A 46 9.04 11.72 -0.46
N ARG A 47 9.05 12.30 0.75
CA ARG A 47 8.94 11.54 2.00
C ARG A 47 8.26 12.37 3.07
N LYS A 48 7.49 11.72 3.93
CA LYS A 48 6.79 12.33 5.06
C LYS A 48 6.73 11.37 6.23
N ILE A 49 6.66 11.93 7.43
CA ILE A 49 6.47 11.18 8.66
C ILE A 49 4.98 11.25 9.00
N LEU A 50 4.35 10.09 9.13
CA LEU A 50 3.04 9.95 9.75
C LEU A 50 3.25 9.97 11.27
N GLU A 51 2.95 11.10 11.92
CA GLU A 51 3.22 11.32 13.34
C GLU A 51 2.01 11.92 14.08
N PHE A 52 0.81 11.43 13.79
CA PHE A 52 -0.42 11.96 14.40
C PHE A 52 -0.75 11.32 15.76
N ASN A 53 -0.70 9.99 15.84
CA ASN A 53 -1.02 9.22 17.04
C ASN A 53 0.26 8.85 17.82
N ASN A 54 0.24 7.76 18.58
CA ASN A 54 1.39 7.25 19.34
C ASN A 54 2.49 6.62 18.46
N VAL A 55 2.36 6.69 17.14
CA VAL A 55 3.35 6.20 16.17
C VAL A 55 4.05 7.36 15.45
N SER A 56 5.33 7.17 15.13
CA SER A 56 6.05 7.95 14.12
C SER A 56 6.55 6.99 13.04
N ALA A 57 6.01 7.11 11.82
CA ALA A 57 6.35 6.22 10.70
C ALA A 57 6.77 7.02 9.45
N LEU A 58 7.99 6.79 8.96
CA LEU A 58 8.45 7.38 7.70
C LEU A 58 7.83 6.66 6.49
N ILE A 59 7.33 7.42 5.51
CA ILE A 59 6.74 6.91 4.26
C ILE A 59 7.36 7.68 3.10
N GLU A 60 7.79 6.97 2.06
CA GLU A 60 8.30 7.56 0.81
C GLU A 60 7.28 7.37 -0.32
N THR A 61 7.15 8.37 -1.20
CA THR A 61 6.24 8.36 -2.35
C THR A 61 6.59 7.29 -3.39
N GLY A 62 7.81 6.77 -3.36
CA GLY A 62 8.32 5.68 -4.20
C GLY A 62 8.08 4.27 -3.65
N GLY A 63 7.11 4.09 -2.76
CA GLY A 63 6.64 2.77 -2.31
C GLY A 63 7.43 2.10 -1.19
N SER A 64 8.55 2.69 -0.73
CA SER A 64 9.25 2.25 0.49
C SER A 64 8.72 2.94 1.74
N MET A 65 8.73 2.22 2.85
CA MET A 65 8.27 2.67 4.15
C MET A 65 9.27 2.30 5.24
N TRP A 66 9.19 3.03 6.35
CA TRP A 66 9.74 2.68 7.67
C TRP A 66 11.26 2.68 7.81
N GLN A 67 12.02 3.05 6.77
CA GLN A 67 13.49 3.12 6.83
C GLN A 67 14.01 4.54 6.54
N ASP A 68 14.82 5.11 7.43
CA ASP A 68 15.67 6.26 7.11
C ASP A 68 16.93 5.77 6.37
N ARG A 69 16.79 5.58 5.06
CA ARG A 69 17.87 5.08 4.18
C ARG A 69 19.13 5.94 4.21
N SER A 70 19.01 7.23 4.54
CA SER A 70 20.17 8.13 4.61
C SER A 70 21.07 7.84 5.81
N LYS A 71 20.49 7.26 6.87
CA LYS A 71 21.20 6.83 8.09
C LYS A 71 21.35 5.32 8.19
N ASN A 72 20.68 4.57 7.31
CA ASN A 72 20.58 3.12 7.39
C ASN A 72 20.00 2.69 8.74
N ASP A 73 18.85 3.28 9.08
CA ASP A 73 18.25 3.20 10.40
C ASP A 73 16.73 3.02 10.28
N ALA A 74 16.13 2.32 11.25
CA ALA A 74 14.69 2.16 11.33
C ALA A 74 14.00 3.52 11.54
N ALA A 75 12.75 3.63 11.11
CA ALA A 75 11.94 4.84 11.20
C ALA A 75 10.45 4.55 11.46
N TYR A 76 10.14 3.39 12.05
CA TYR A 76 8.85 3.09 12.66
C TYR A 76 9.00 3.03 14.18
N GLU A 77 8.64 4.11 14.85
CA GLU A 77 8.83 4.30 16.29
C GLU A 77 7.49 4.27 17.04
N VAL A 78 7.41 3.40 18.05
CA VAL A 78 6.23 3.25 18.93
C VAL A 78 6.71 2.83 20.33
N PRO A 79 6.37 3.56 21.41
CA PRO A 79 5.70 4.86 21.43
C PRO A 79 6.54 5.98 20.80
N LYS A 80 5.90 6.89 20.07
CA LYS A 80 6.58 8.06 19.49
C LYS A 80 7.31 8.86 20.56
N GLY A 81 8.62 9.06 20.37
CA GLY A 81 9.52 9.77 21.28
C GLY A 81 10.24 8.86 22.29
N SER A 82 10.01 7.54 22.28
CA SER A 82 10.73 6.58 23.13
C SER A 82 12.14 6.27 22.63
N GLY A 83 12.37 6.41 21.31
CA GLY A 83 13.55 5.88 20.63
C GLY A 83 13.47 4.39 20.27
N GLU A 84 12.40 3.70 20.64
CA GLU A 84 12.17 2.28 20.33
C GLU A 84 11.58 2.15 18.93
N ARG A 85 12.35 1.54 18.02
CA ARG A 85 11.94 1.33 16.64
C ARG A 85 11.87 -0.16 16.37
N VAL A 86 10.70 -0.61 15.92
CA VAL A 86 10.32 -2.03 15.92
C VAL A 86 10.15 -2.59 14.50
N ILE A 87 10.21 -1.73 13.48
CA ILE A 87 10.20 -2.12 12.07
C ILE A 87 11.29 -1.35 11.34
N TYR A 88 12.18 -2.09 10.68
CA TYR A 88 13.33 -1.54 9.98
C TYR A 88 12.98 -1.04 8.58
N ALA A 89 12.20 -1.83 7.82
CA ALA A 89 11.79 -1.47 6.48
C ALA A 89 10.47 -2.14 6.08
N GLY A 90 9.80 -1.55 5.10
CA GLY A 90 8.66 -2.19 4.45
C GLY A 90 8.39 -1.64 3.06
N ALA A 91 7.65 -2.41 2.26
CA ALA A 91 7.32 -2.04 0.89
C ALA A 91 6.14 -2.85 0.34
N LEU A 92 5.59 -2.39 -0.78
CA LEU A 92 4.62 -3.17 -1.55
C LEU A 92 5.30 -4.10 -2.54
N TRP A 93 4.80 -5.34 -2.58
CA TRP A 93 5.13 -6.32 -3.59
C TRP A 93 3.88 -6.66 -4.39
N MET A 94 4.04 -6.70 -5.71
CA MET A 94 3.01 -7.15 -6.61
C MET A 94 3.57 -7.84 -7.82
N GLY A 95 2.88 -8.89 -8.26
CA GLY A 95 3.27 -9.58 -9.47
C GLY A 95 2.21 -10.54 -9.95
N GLY A 96 2.39 -10.98 -11.19
CA GLY A 96 1.50 -11.91 -11.85
C GLY A 96 2.09 -12.39 -13.16
N LEU A 97 1.34 -13.23 -13.84
CA LEU A 97 1.68 -13.72 -15.17
C LEU A 97 0.82 -13.03 -16.21
N ASP A 98 1.44 -12.52 -17.27
CA ASP A 98 0.70 -12.05 -18.43
C ASP A 98 0.08 -13.22 -19.23
N VAL A 99 -0.63 -12.87 -20.32
CA VAL A 99 -1.27 -13.84 -21.22
C VAL A 99 -0.30 -14.83 -21.89
N ASN A 100 1.01 -14.53 -21.89
CA ASN A 100 2.06 -15.38 -22.42
C ASN A 100 2.79 -16.18 -21.31
N ASN A 101 2.30 -16.14 -20.08
CA ASN A 101 2.94 -16.68 -18.87
C ASN A 101 4.30 -16.05 -18.54
N GLN A 102 4.53 -14.79 -18.93
CA GLN A 102 5.73 -14.05 -18.51
C GLN A 102 5.45 -13.34 -17.19
N LEU A 103 6.45 -13.38 -16.29
CA LEU A 103 6.36 -12.73 -14.99
C LEU A 103 6.42 -11.22 -15.15
N LYS A 104 5.41 -10.52 -14.62
CA LYS A 104 5.40 -9.08 -14.36
C LYS A 104 5.55 -8.87 -12.86
N LEU A 105 6.46 -7.99 -12.43
CA LEU A 105 6.85 -7.89 -11.01
C LEU A 105 7.38 -6.50 -10.65
N ALA A 106 6.82 -5.95 -9.57
CA ALA A 106 7.39 -4.85 -8.80
C ALA A 106 7.45 -5.30 -7.33
N ALA A 107 8.64 -5.46 -6.77
CA ALA A 107 8.83 -6.02 -5.43
C ALA A 107 10.02 -5.36 -4.74
N LEU A 108 9.77 -4.13 -4.29
CA LEU A 108 10.78 -3.30 -3.66
C LEU A 108 11.17 -3.84 -2.27
N THR A 109 12.43 -3.74 -1.88
CA THR A 109 12.88 -4.01 -0.50
C THR A 109 13.52 -2.77 0.11
N PHE A 110 14.84 -2.72 0.25
CA PHE A 110 15.62 -1.63 0.86
C PHE A 110 15.86 -0.43 -0.08
N ARG A 111 15.15 -0.38 -1.21
CA ARG A 111 15.23 0.69 -2.21
C ARG A 111 16.69 0.99 -2.65
N GLN A 112 17.44 -0.06 -2.97
CA GLN A 112 18.77 0.02 -3.61
C GLN A 112 18.65 0.24 -5.12
N GLY A 113 17.52 -0.15 -5.69
CA GLY A 113 16.99 0.23 -6.98
C GLY A 113 15.59 0.85 -6.85
N ASN A 114 14.86 0.87 -7.98
CA ASN A 114 13.49 1.37 -8.06
C ASN A 114 12.66 0.43 -8.91
N ASP A 115 11.46 0.13 -8.41
CA ASP A 115 10.37 -0.51 -9.15
C ASP A 115 9.13 0.39 -9.20
N PHE A 116 9.20 1.57 -8.58
CA PHE A 116 8.07 2.49 -8.40
C PHE A 116 8.45 3.94 -8.70
N TRP A 117 7.52 4.66 -9.31
CA TRP A 117 7.60 6.08 -9.64
C TRP A 117 6.26 6.77 -9.38
N THR A 118 6.29 8.05 -9.10
CA THR A 118 5.12 8.84 -8.73
C THR A 118 4.24 9.21 -9.93
N GLY A 119 2.97 9.47 -9.67
CA GLY A 119 2.01 9.97 -10.64
C GLY A 119 1.09 8.91 -11.28
N PRO A 120 -0.05 9.36 -11.84
CA PRO A 120 -1.01 8.50 -12.52
C PRO A 120 -0.52 8.08 -13.92
N LEU A 121 -1.01 6.93 -14.40
CA LEU A 121 -0.72 6.42 -15.73
C LEU A 121 -1.81 6.83 -16.73
N SER A 122 -1.43 6.97 -17.99
CA SER A 122 -2.37 7.23 -19.09
C SER A 122 -3.27 6.03 -19.41
N THR A 123 -4.50 6.33 -19.82
CA THR A 123 -5.57 5.38 -20.10
C THR A 123 -6.20 5.65 -21.47
N ILE A 124 -7.24 4.90 -21.82
CA ILE A 124 -8.15 5.25 -22.91
C ILE A 124 -9.52 5.51 -22.28
N PRO A 125 -10.03 6.75 -22.33
CA PRO A 125 -11.31 7.09 -21.72
C PRO A 125 -12.46 6.20 -22.21
N GLY A 126 -13.27 5.70 -21.27
CA GLY A 126 -14.47 4.89 -21.56
C GLY A 126 -14.19 3.40 -21.83
N THR A 127 -13.00 2.91 -21.46
CA THR A 127 -12.68 1.48 -21.53
C THR A 127 -13.09 0.72 -20.26
N GLY A 128 -13.25 1.42 -19.15
CA GLY A 128 -13.64 0.89 -17.85
C GLY A 128 -15.10 0.50 -17.76
N ASN A 129 -15.41 -0.35 -16.78
CA ASN A 129 -16.77 -0.72 -16.42
C ASN A 129 -16.85 -0.92 -14.90
N LEU A 130 -17.36 0.08 -14.20
CA LEU A 130 -17.52 0.05 -12.74
C LEU A 130 -18.42 -1.09 -12.27
N ASN A 131 -19.42 -1.50 -13.06
CA ASN A 131 -20.30 -2.62 -12.71
C ASN A 131 -19.56 -3.97 -12.76
N LEU A 132 -18.44 -4.03 -13.47
CA LEU A 132 -17.55 -5.20 -13.54
C LEU A 132 -16.26 -4.99 -12.72
N GLY A 133 -16.16 -3.90 -11.97
CA GLY A 133 -15.06 -3.67 -11.02
C GLY A 133 -13.73 -3.26 -11.63
N TYR A 134 -13.69 -2.72 -12.85
CA TYR A 134 -12.45 -2.22 -13.45
C TYR A 134 -12.59 -0.79 -14.00
N LEU A 135 -11.54 0.01 -13.81
CA LEU A 135 -11.45 1.39 -14.29
C LEU A 135 -10.89 1.45 -15.72
N ASP A 136 -10.83 2.66 -16.29
CA ASP A 136 -10.25 2.90 -17.61
C ASP A 136 -8.80 2.39 -17.68
N TYR A 137 -8.47 1.68 -18.75
CA TYR A 137 -7.15 1.10 -19.04
C TYR A 137 -6.69 1.50 -20.44
N GLY A 138 -5.45 1.21 -20.79
CA GLY A 138 -4.85 1.68 -22.03
C GLY A 138 -3.34 1.46 -22.09
N PRO A 139 -2.60 2.42 -22.68
CA PRO A 139 -1.15 2.34 -22.80
C PRO A 139 -0.42 2.24 -21.46
N ALA A 140 -1.00 2.78 -20.38
CA ALA A 140 -0.37 2.84 -19.06
C ALA A 140 0.95 3.64 -19.07
N GLU A 141 1.12 4.61 -19.98
CA GLU A 141 2.35 5.40 -20.10
C GLU A 141 2.33 6.63 -19.18
N ILE A 142 3.50 7.18 -18.90
CA ILE A 142 3.71 8.38 -18.10
C ILE A 142 4.90 9.16 -18.65
N GLU A 143 4.98 10.46 -18.37
CA GLU A 143 6.13 11.29 -18.72
C GLU A 143 6.84 11.88 -17.48
N PRO A 144 8.15 12.21 -17.58
CA PRO A 144 8.97 12.56 -16.42
C PRO A 144 8.47 13.76 -15.60
N ASP A 145 7.82 14.73 -16.23
CA ASP A 145 7.31 15.91 -15.54
C ASP A 145 6.10 15.59 -14.64
N ILE A 146 5.30 14.57 -14.97
CA ILE A 146 4.22 14.06 -14.09
C ILE A 146 4.81 13.39 -12.87
N CYS A 147 5.85 12.57 -13.05
CA CYS A 147 6.54 11.95 -11.93
C CYS A 147 7.01 13.01 -10.92
N VAL A 148 7.64 14.09 -11.38
CA VAL A 148 8.05 15.20 -10.50
C VAL A 148 6.85 15.93 -9.88
N ALA A 149 5.80 16.21 -10.65
CA ALA A 149 4.63 16.94 -10.17
C ALA A 149 3.86 16.18 -9.07
N TYR A 150 3.85 14.85 -9.12
CA TYR A 150 3.18 13.99 -8.15
C TYR A 150 4.13 13.41 -7.09
N ASP A 151 5.39 13.85 -7.03
CA ASP A 151 6.36 13.44 -5.99
C ASP A 151 6.09 14.16 -4.65
N GLN A 152 4.86 14.05 -4.16
CA GLN A 152 4.36 14.71 -2.96
C GLN A 152 3.20 13.94 -2.32
N PHE A 153 2.88 14.29 -1.08
CA PHE A 153 1.69 13.82 -0.37
C PHE A 153 0.67 14.94 -0.27
N TYR A 154 -0.59 14.62 -0.50
CA TYR A 154 -1.74 15.49 -0.30
C TYR A 154 -2.35 15.17 1.06
N ILE A 155 -2.14 16.09 2.01
CA ILE A 155 -2.42 15.84 3.42
C ILE A 155 -3.69 16.57 3.81
N THR A 156 -4.60 15.85 4.47
CA THR A 156 -5.85 16.39 5.02
C THR A 156 -6.06 15.88 6.44
N THR A 157 -6.86 16.59 7.23
CA THR A 157 -7.37 16.07 8.51
C THR A 157 -8.88 16.03 8.49
N ARG A 158 -9.47 15.04 9.15
CA ARG A 158 -10.93 14.93 9.25
C ARG A 158 -11.53 16.20 9.87
N GLN A 159 -10.89 16.73 10.92
CA GLN A 159 -11.33 17.96 11.59
C GLN A 159 -11.39 19.16 10.63
N GLU A 160 -10.41 19.30 9.74
CA GLU A 160 -10.40 20.39 8.76
C GLU A 160 -11.58 20.26 7.78
N ILE A 161 -11.87 19.03 7.33
CA ILE A 161 -12.97 18.76 6.41
C ILE A 161 -14.33 18.95 7.10
N GLU A 162 -14.47 18.53 8.36
CA GLU A 162 -15.67 18.79 9.17
C GLU A 162 -15.91 20.29 9.37
N LEU A 163 -14.85 21.06 9.65
CA LEU A 163 -14.93 22.52 9.78
C LEU A 163 -15.33 23.19 8.46
N PHE A 164 -14.78 22.74 7.33
CA PHE A 164 -15.19 23.21 6.00
C PHE A 164 -16.65 22.89 5.71
N ASN A 165 -17.10 21.66 5.97
CA ASN A 165 -18.48 21.26 5.73
C ASN A 165 -19.45 22.11 6.57
N ALA A 166 -19.15 22.30 7.86
CA ALA A 166 -19.98 23.12 8.75
C ALA A 166 -20.01 24.60 8.34
N TRP A 167 -18.87 25.16 7.93
CA TRP A 167 -18.81 26.52 7.41
C TRP A 167 -19.61 26.68 6.11
N TYR A 168 -19.49 25.71 5.18
CA TYR A 168 -20.22 25.73 3.93
C TYR A 168 -21.72 25.63 4.17
N GLU A 169 -22.18 24.70 5.02
CA GLU A 169 -23.59 24.57 5.39
C GLU A 169 -24.14 25.87 6.02
N CYS A 170 -23.38 26.50 6.91
CA CYS A 170 -23.73 27.82 7.46
C CYS A 170 -23.86 28.89 6.37
N SER A 171 -22.99 28.89 5.36
CA SER A 171 -23.08 29.85 4.24
C SER A 171 -24.35 29.71 3.41
N GLN A 172 -24.98 28.53 3.44
CA GLN A 172 -26.22 28.22 2.74
C GLN A 172 -27.46 28.38 3.62
N ASP A 173 -27.28 28.53 4.93
CA ASP A 173 -28.36 28.70 5.92
C ASP A 173 -28.66 30.19 6.16
N PRO A 174 -29.87 30.69 5.82
CA PRO A 174 -30.25 32.07 6.09
C PRO A 174 -30.21 32.49 7.57
N ASP A 175 -30.25 31.52 8.50
CA ASP A 175 -30.24 31.76 9.93
C ASP A 175 -28.82 31.73 10.54
N CYS A 176 -27.79 31.48 9.73
CA CYS A 176 -26.38 31.44 10.15
C CYS A 176 -25.58 32.61 9.56
N ASP A 177 -24.66 33.21 10.34
CA ASP A 177 -23.74 34.25 9.84
C ASP A 177 -22.31 33.74 9.92
N VAL A 178 -21.74 33.34 8.78
CA VAL A 178 -20.37 32.83 8.69
C VAL A 178 -19.32 33.76 9.30
N ASN A 179 -19.56 35.07 9.37
CA ASN A 179 -18.62 36.01 9.99
C ASN A 179 -18.69 36.02 11.52
N VAL A 180 -19.79 35.54 12.10
CA VAL A 180 -20.03 35.42 13.53
C VAL A 180 -19.74 34.01 14.02
N ASP A 181 -20.24 33.01 13.31
CA ASP A 181 -20.16 31.59 13.69
C ASP A 181 -18.80 30.97 13.31
N PHE A 182 -18.16 31.47 12.24
CA PHE A 182 -16.85 31.00 11.75
C PHE A 182 -15.88 32.18 11.52
N PRO A 183 -15.61 33.00 12.55
CA PRO A 183 -14.92 34.28 12.38
C PRO A 183 -13.48 34.07 11.86
N GLY A 184 -13.19 34.68 10.71
CA GLY A 184 -11.86 34.62 10.09
C GLY A 184 -11.51 33.29 9.43
N TYR A 185 -12.48 32.39 9.24
CA TYR A 185 -12.28 31.16 8.50
C TYR A 185 -11.97 31.44 7.03
N SER A 186 -11.08 30.63 6.46
CA SER A 186 -10.74 30.61 5.04
C SER A 186 -10.54 29.17 4.61
N ILE A 187 -11.01 28.82 3.41
CA ILE A 187 -10.86 27.46 2.87
C ILE A 187 -9.35 27.09 2.85
N PRO A 188 -8.96 26.00 3.52
CA PRO A 188 -7.58 25.53 3.58
C PRO A 188 -7.03 25.14 2.20
N SER A 189 -5.71 25.29 2.02
CA SER A 189 -5.05 24.94 0.75
C SER A 189 -5.21 23.47 0.39
N SER A 190 -5.24 22.58 1.38
CA SER A 190 -5.49 21.14 1.26
C SER A 190 -6.80 20.81 0.56
N ILE A 191 -7.84 21.63 0.73
CA ILE A 191 -9.12 21.51 0.03
C ILE A 191 -9.02 22.18 -1.35
N LEU A 192 -8.45 23.39 -1.42
CA LEU A 192 -8.35 24.15 -2.67
C LEU A 192 -7.47 23.49 -3.75
N THR A 193 -6.44 22.75 -3.34
CA THR A 193 -5.46 22.12 -4.24
C THR A 193 -5.57 20.59 -4.24
N TRP A 194 -6.72 20.05 -3.81
CA TRP A 194 -6.96 18.61 -3.81
C TRP A 194 -6.88 18.06 -5.24
N PRO A 195 -6.14 16.96 -5.49
CA PRO A 195 -5.91 16.45 -6.84
C PRO A 195 -7.08 15.54 -7.28
N ALA A 196 -8.31 16.04 -7.18
CA ALA A 196 -9.52 15.31 -7.54
C ALA A 196 -9.50 14.80 -8.99
N HIS A 197 -8.86 15.54 -9.89
CA HIS A 197 -8.85 15.26 -11.32
C HIS A 197 -7.46 15.09 -11.91
N GLY A 198 -7.30 14.06 -12.75
CA GLY A 198 -6.15 13.91 -13.63
C GLY A 198 -6.23 14.81 -14.86
N ASP A 199 -5.09 15.03 -15.51
CA ASP A 199 -4.97 15.79 -16.75
C ASP A 199 -5.48 14.98 -17.96
N GLN A 200 -6.71 15.29 -18.38
CA GLN A 200 -7.33 14.64 -19.54
C GLN A 200 -6.58 14.88 -20.86
N SER A 201 -5.82 15.97 -20.99
CA SER A 201 -5.00 16.22 -22.20
C SER A 201 -3.85 15.23 -22.34
N ARG A 202 -3.53 14.53 -21.24
CA ARG A 202 -2.52 13.48 -21.13
C ARG A 202 -3.14 12.11 -20.90
N PHE A 203 -4.45 11.99 -21.15
CA PHE A 203 -5.21 10.76 -21.00
C PHE A 203 -5.16 10.19 -19.57
N GLN A 204 -5.02 11.03 -18.55
CA GLN A 204 -5.13 10.57 -17.16
C GLN A 204 -6.60 10.37 -16.79
N ASP A 205 -6.84 9.51 -15.81
CA ASP A 205 -8.18 9.29 -15.27
C ASP A 205 -8.75 10.60 -14.68
N PHE A 206 -9.97 10.93 -15.07
CA PHE A 206 -10.63 12.15 -14.60
C PHE A 206 -10.99 12.08 -13.12
N TYR A 207 -11.29 10.90 -12.57
CA TYR A 207 -11.56 10.75 -11.14
C TYR A 207 -10.32 10.16 -10.46
N LEU A 208 -9.41 11.04 -10.03
CA LEU A 208 -8.11 10.65 -9.49
C LEU A 208 -8.14 10.44 -7.98
N ALA A 209 -8.20 11.51 -7.19
CA ALA A 209 -8.37 11.41 -5.73
C ALA A 209 -9.86 11.50 -5.35
N PRO A 210 -10.31 10.77 -4.31
CA PRO A 210 -11.72 10.76 -3.94
C PRO A 210 -12.17 12.12 -3.39
N PHE A 211 -13.35 12.58 -3.80
CA PHE A 211 -13.98 13.80 -3.29
C PHE A 211 -15.49 13.61 -3.14
N TYR A 212 -16.07 14.32 -2.18
CA TYR A 212 -17.51 14.45 -2.04
C TYR A 212 -17.98 15.48 -3.06
N ASP A 213 -18.71 15.02 -4.07
CA ASP A 213 -19.35 15.81 -5.11
C ASP A 213 -20.71 16.28 -4.58
N ARG A 214 -20.75 17.47 -4.00
CA ARG A 214 -22.01 18.08 -3.55
C ARG A 214 -22.82 18.43 -4.80
N PRO A 215 -24.16 18.28 -4.80
CA PRO A 215 -24.97 18.71 -5.92
C PRO A 215 -24.74 20.19 -6.27
N GLY A 216 -23.96 20.42 -7.32
CA GLY A 216 -23.52 21.73 -7.77
C GLY A 216 -23.83 21.99 -9.24
N SER A 217 -23.14 22.99 -9.81
CA SER A 217 -23.36 23.42 -11.20
C SER A 217 -22.96 22.38 -12.25
N ILE A 218 -21.90 21.62 -12.01
CA ILE A 218 -21.42 20.58 -12.93
C ILE A 218 -21.12 19.32 -12.12
N PRO A 219 -22.03 18.32 -12.12
CA PRO A 219 -21.81 17.06 -11.41
C PRO A 219 -20.49 16.39 -11.81
N GLY A 220 -19.75 15.92 -10.81
CA GLY A 220 -18.49 15.22 -10.97
C GLY A 220 -17.28 16.11 -11.20
N VAL A 221 -17.42 17.44 -11.17
CA VAL A 221 -16.29 18.38 -11.25
C VAL A 221 -16.08 19.00 -9.88
N TYR A 222 -14.91 18.74 -9.28
CA TYR A 222 -14.52 19.20 -7.97
C TYR A 222 -14.50 20.74 -7.89
N ASP A 223 -15.37 21.28 -7.06
CA ASP A 223 -15.58 22.70 -6.83
C ASP A 223 -15.66 23.04 -5.32
N PRO A 224 -14.54 23.42 -4.69
CA PRO A 224 -14.53 23.85 -3.29
C PRO A 224 -15.43 25.05 -3.00
N ASP A 225 -15.64 25.96 -3.96
CA ASP A 225 -16.55 27.10 -3.78
C ASP A 225 -18.02 26.63 -3.81
N GLY A 226 -18.29 25.51 -4.47
CA GLY A 226 -19.56 24.76 -4.48
C GLY A 226 -19.74 23.79 -3.31
N GLY A 227 -18.79 23.76 -2.36
CA GLY A 227 -18.90 22.95 -1.15
C GLY A 227 -18.41 21.51 -1.28
N ASP A 228 -17.64 21.20 -2.32
CA ASP A 228 -16.96 19.93 -2.48
C ASP A 228 -15.73 19.86 -1.57
N TYR A 229 -15.40 18.64 -1.14
CA TYR A 229 -14.26 18.40 -0.25
C TYR A 229 -13.64 17.02 -0.43
N PRO A 230 -12.38 16.79 -0.02
CA PRO A 230 -11.76 15.46 0.01
C PRO A 230 -12.63 14.45 0.76
N TRP A 231 -12.99 13.31 0.16
CA TRP A 231 -14.17 12.54 0.61
C TRP A 231 -13.99 11.76 1.91
N TYR A 232 -14.23 12.39 3.05
CA TYR A 232 -14.47 11.69 4.31
C TYR A 232 -15.97 11.36 4.42
N ASP A 233 -16.30 10.15 4.86
CA ASP A 233 -17.68 9.78 5.21
C ASP A 233 -18.09 10.44 6.53
N LEU A 234 -18.56 11.69 6.43
CA LEU A 234 -18.97 12.49 7.59
C LEU A 234 -20.33 12.04 8.13
N ALA A 235 -21.22 11.58 7.26
CA ALA A 235 -22.58 11.17 7.62
C ALA A 235 -22.68 9.68 8.02
N GLY A 236 -21.65 8.87 7.76
CA GLY A 236 -21.65 7.44 8.04
C GLY A 236 -22.58 6.66 7.12
N GLU A 237 -22.73 7.13 5.88
CA GLU A 237 -23.69 6.60 4.91
C GLU A 237 -23.09 5.50 4.02
N ILE A 238 -21.76 5.32 4.04
CA ILE A 238 -21.09 4.38 3.15
C ILE A 238 -21.06 2.99 3.77
N ASP A 239 -21.79 2.06 3.15
CA ASP A 239 -21.64 0.63 3.42
C ASP A 239 -20.50 0.04 2.57
N CYS A 240 -19.32 -0.11 3.18
CA CYS A 240 -18.14 -0.68 2.52
C CYS A 240 -18.34 -2.12 2.02
N ARG A 241 -19.35 -2.85 2.51
CA ARG A 241 -19.65 -4.23 2.05
C ARG A 241 -20.29 -4.26 0.67
N THR A 242 -20.89 -3.17 0.24
CA THR A 242 -21.64 -3.10 -1.03
C THR A 242 -21.16 -1.98 -1.93
N ASN A 243 -20.38 -1.03 -1.41
CA ASN A 243 -19.82 0.09 -2.15
C ASN A 243 -18.32 -0.09 -2.36
N ARG A 244 -17.90 -0.27 -3.61
CA ARG A 244 -16.49 -0.40 -4.00
C ARG A 244 -15.73 0.93 -4.08
N LYS A 245 -16.39 2.07 -3.84
CA LYS A 245 -15.75 3.39 -3.91
C LYS A 245 -14.84 3.62 -2.70
N VAL A 246 -13.58 3.94 -2.97
CA VAL A 246 -12.59 4.30 -1.95
C VAL A 246 -12.87 5.71 -1.45
N THR A 247 -12.87 5.87 -0.13
CA THR A 247 -12.97 7.17 0.56
C THR A 247 -11.71 7.45 1.36
N LEU A 248 -11.62 8.62 1.99
CA LEU A 248 -10.54 8.96 2.90
C LEU A 248 -10.87 8.50 4.31
N TYR A 249 -9.87 7.96 4.98
CA TYR A 249 -9.99 7.42 6.34
C TYR A 249 -9.05 8.13 7.32
N GLY A 250 -9.29 7.88 8.61
CA GLY A 250 -8.49 8.43 9.70
C GLY A 250 -8.87 9.84 10.09
N ASP A 251 -8.26 10.31 11.17
CA ASP A 251 -8.31 11.72 11.59
C ASP A 251 -7.23 12.55 10.90
N TYR A 252 -6.16 11.89 10.46
CA TYR A 252 -5.08 12.43 9.65
C TYR A 252 -4.82 11.48 8.48
N ASN A 253 -4.73 12.03 7.27
CA ASN A 253 -4.58 11.26 6.04
C ASN A 253 -3.48 11.86 5.15
N MET A 254 -2.65 10.99 4.60
CA MET A 254 -1.69 11.30 3.54
C MET A 254 -2.10 10.53 2.29
N TRP A 255 -2.59 11.21 1.28
CA TRP A 255 -2.92 10.59 -0.02
C TRP A 255 -1.81 10.86 -1.05
N TRP A 256 -1.48 9.86 -1.87
CA TRP A 256 -0.57 10.02 -3.01
C TRP A 256 -0.86 8.96 -4.08
N VAL A 257 -0.29 9.15 -5.28
CA VAL A 257 -0.41 8.20 -6.39
C VAL A 257 0.96 7.88 -6.95
N PHE A 258 1.20 6.59 -7.22
CA PHE A 258 2.42 6.09 -7.84
C PHE A 258 2.11 4.91 -8.76
N ASN A 259 3.13 4.40 -9.44
CA ASN A 259 3.01 3.37 -10.47
C ASN A 259 4.30 2.58 -10.64
N ASP A 260 4.23 1.47 -11.36
CA ASP A 260 5.39 0.63 -11.71
C ASP A 260 5.88 0.81 -13.16
N LYS A 261 5.53 1.89 -13.87
CA LYS A 261 5.88 2.07 -15.29
C LYS A 261 6.72 3.30 -15.61
N GLY A 262 7.15 4.06 -14.61
CA GLY A 262 7.95 5.28 -14.80
C GLY A 262 9.37 5.05 -15.35
N ASN A 263 9.97 3.89 -15.13
CA ASN A 263 11.27 3.53 -15.72
C ASN A 263 11.54 2.01 -15.68
N ILE A 264 12.76 1.58 -16.03
CA ILE A 264 13.21 0.20 -15.89
C ILE A 264 13.29 -0.16 -14.41
N HIS A 265 12.75 -1.32 -14.04
CA HIS A 265 12.86 -1.89 -12.70
C HIS A 265 14.32 -2.25 -12.43
N THR A 266 14.92 -1.59 -11.45
CA THR A 266 16.34 -1.77 -11.10
C THR A 266 16.54 -2.50 -9.79
N GLU A 267 15.50 -2.64 -8.98
CA GLU A 267 15.54 -3.47 -7.77
C GLU A 267 15.31 -4.94 -8.15
N THR A 268 14.18 -5.25 -8.78
CA THR A 268 13.85 -6.63 -9.16
C THR A 268 14.37 -7.03 -10.53
N GLY A 269 14.54 -6.07 -11.44
CA GLY A 269 14.74 -6.36 -12.87
C GLY A 269 13.50 -6.98 -13.53
N GLY A 270 12.34 -6.95 -12.87
CA GLY A 270 11.08 -7.49 -13.39
C GLY A 270 10.53 -6.63 -14.53
N ASP A 271 9.74 -7.25 -15.41
CA ASP A 271 8.96 -6.48 -16.37
C ASP A 271 7.83 -5.73 -15.64
N PRO A 272 7.57 -4.46 -16.01
CA PRO A 272 6.50 -3.69 -15.40
C PRO A 272 5.12 -4.23 -15.78
N ILE A 273 4.17 -4.07 -14.87
CA ILE A 273 2.76 -4.43 -15.02
C ILE A 273 2.02 -3.32 -15.78
N GLY A 274 2.31 -2.05 -15.48
CA GLY A 274 1.42 -0.94 -15.80
C GLY A 274 0.33 -0.76 -14.74
N MET A 275 0.72 -0.98 -13.47
CA MET A 275 -0.12 -0.78 -12.31
C MET A 275 -0.02 0.67 -11.83
N GLU A 276 -1.17 1.32 -11.67
CA GLU A 276 -1.31 2.55 -10.90
C GLU A 276 -1.79 2.19 -9.49
N ILE A 277 -1.20 2.83 -8.47
CA ILE A 277 -1.51 2.63 -7.06
C ILE A 277 -1.90 3.97 -6.47
N ARG A 278 -3.18 4.13 -6.15
CA ARG A 278 -3.68 5.28 -5.39
C ARG A 278 -3.69 4.89 -3.94
N SER A 279 -2.97 5.67 -3.15
CA SER A 279 -2.52 5.25 -1.83
C SER A 279 -2.96 6.26 -0.80
N GLN A 280 -3.32 5.76 0.37
CA GLN A 280 -3.44 6.59 1.55
C GLN A 280 -2.80 5.90 2.75
N ALA A 281 -2.13 6.68 3.57
CA ALA A 281 -1.67 6.29 4.88
C ALA A 281 -2.35 7.19 5.91
N PHE A 282 -2.91 6.60 6.94
CA PHE A 282 -3.76 7.33 7.88
C PHE A 282 -3.63 6.80 9.30
N ALA A 283 -4.04 7.64 10.24
CA ALA A 283 -4.02 7.35 11.67
C ALA A 283 -5.28 7.91 12.33
N PHE A 284 -5.71 7.26 13.41
CA PHE A 284 -6.76 7.73 14.30
C PHE A 284 -6.16 8.21 15.61
N ALA A 285 -6.72 9.29 16.18
CA ALA A 285 -6.43 9.71 17.54
C ALA A 285 -7.48 9.10 18.48
N THR A 286 -7.13 7.97 19.08
CA THR A 286 -7.99 7.26 20.04
C THR A 286 -7.32 7.18 21.42
N ASN A 287 -8.08 6.75 22.43
CA ASN A 287 -7.55 6.49 23.78
C ASN A 287 -7.30 5.00 24.05
N ASP A 288 -7.27 4.18 22.99
CA ASP A 288 -7.11 2.73 23.02
C ASP A 288 -5.93 2.27 22.15
N GLU A 289 -5.81 0.97 21.89
CA GLU A 289 -4.71 0.38 21.15
C GLU A 289 -4.61 0.85 19.69
N ILE A 290 -5.69 1.35 19.09
CA ILE A 290 -5.69 1.91 17.73
C ILE A 290 -4.74 3.13 17.66
N ASN A 291 -4.58 3.83 18.77
CA ASN A 291 -3.66 4.97 18.88
C ASN A 291 -2.20 4.57 18.66
N SER A 292 -1.86 3.27 18.68
CA SER A 292 -0.51 2.74 18.40
C SER A 292 -0.45 1.94 17.09
N MET A 293 -1.37 2.19 16.15
CA MET A 293 -1.43 1.56 14.83
C MET A 293 -1.25 2.59 13.71
N THR A 294 -0.75 2.16 12.56
CA THR A 294 -0.84 2.93 11.31
C THR A 294 -1.60 2.12 10.28
N PHE A 295 -2.35 2.79 9.43
CA PHE A 295 -3.22 2.15 8.45
C PHE A 295 -2.85 2.60 7.06
N TYR A 296 -3.00 1.67 6.11
CA TYR A 296 -2.71 1.90 4.71
C TYR A 296 -3.86 1.33 3.88
N ASN A 297 -4.28 2.08 2.86
CA ASN A 297 -5.23 1.60 1.87
C ASN A 297 -4.65 1.88 0.49
N TYR A 298 -4.66 0.83 -0.35
CA TYR A 298 -4.09 0.84 -1.69
C TYR A 298 -5.15 0.42 -2.69
N GLU A 299 -5.59 1.35 -3.53
CA GLU A 299 -6.38 1.04 -4.72
C GLU A 299 -5.42 0.72 -5.86
N MET A 300 -5.40 -0.55 -6.27
CA MET A 300 -4.48 -1.08 -7.26
C MET A 300 -5.22 -1.24 -8.59
N ILE A 301 -4.80 -0.46 -9.59
CA ILE A 301 -5.50 -0.34 -10.86
C ILE A 301 -4.56 -0.79 -11.97
N ASN A 302 -4.89 -1.92 -12.60
CA ASN A 302 -4.19 -2.33 -13.82
C ASN A 302 -4.61 -1.43 -14.98
N ARG A 303 -3.77 -0.43 -15.29
CA ARG A 303 -3.99 0.49 -16.41
C ARG A 303 -3.53 -0.09 -17.73
N SER A 304 -2.88 -1.25 -17.75
CA SER A 304 -2.41 -1.88 -18.98
C SER A 304 -3.54 -2.61 -19.72
N THR A 305 -3.33 -2.89 -21.01
CA THR A 305 -4.23 -3.75 -21.80
C THR A 305 -4.07 -5.24 -21.51
N GLN A 306 -3.17 -5.63 -20.60
CA GLN A 306 -2.85 -7.03 -20.32
C GLN A 306 -3.56 -7.50 -19.06
N THR A 307 -4.40 -8.52 -19.18
CA THR A 307 -4.93 -9.22 -18.00
C THR A 307 -3.82 -10.03 -17.35
N LEU A 308 -3.61 -9.81 -16.05
CA LEU A 308 -2.75 -10.64 -15.24
C LEU A 308 -3.51 -11.86 -14.72
N THR A 309 -2.81 -12.99 -14.65
CA THR A 309 -3.27 -14.23 -14.02
C THR A 309 -2.29 -14.63 -12.92
N ASN A 310 -2.73 -15.42 -11.94
CA ASN A 310 -1.91 -15.76 -10.77
C ASN A 310 -1.32 -14.52 -10.11
N THR A 311 -2.17 -13.52 -9.88
CA THR A 311 -1.78 -12.22 -9.35
C THR A 311 -1.68 -12.28 -7.83
N TYR A 312 -0.61 -11.74 -7.28
CA TYR A 312 -0.37 -11.64 -5.84
C TYR A 312 -0.01 -10.21 -5.49
N PHE A 313 -0.50 -9.78 -4.33
CA PHE A 313 -0.14 -8.54 -3.66
C PHE A 313 0.29 -8.89 -2.25
N ALA A 314 1.38 -8.28 -1.80
CA ALA A 314 1.92 -8.51 -0.48
C ALA A 314 2.51 -7.22 0.09
N VAL A 315 2.53 -7.15 1.41
CA VAL A 315 3.34 -6.18 2.14
C VAL A 315 4.58 -6.95 2.59
N TRP A 316 5.73 -6.51 2.11
CA TRP A 316 7.01 -6.98 2.61
C TRP A 316 7.37 -6.16 3.84
N VAL A 317 7.77 -6.84 4.91
CA VAL A 317 8.10 -6.23 6.20
C VAL A 317 9.39 -6.85 6.70
N ASP A 318 10.33 -5.98 7.03
CA ASP A 318 11.57 -6.29 7.73
C ASP A 318 11.48 -5.69 9.14
N SER A 319 11.28 -6.57 10.11
CA SER A 319 11.06 -6.20 11.50
C SER A 319 12.32 -6.42 12.32
N ASP A 320 12.73 -5.38 13.04
CA ASP A 320 13.86 -5.42 13.96
C ASP A 320 13.35 -4.92 15.32
N ILE A 321 13.10 -5.84 16.26
CA ILE A 321 12.67 -5.52 17.63
C ILE A 321 13.91 -5.52 18.51
N GLY A 322 14.61 -4.39 18.55
CA GLY A 322 15.93 -4.37 19.16
C GLY A 322 16.93 -5.05 18.24
N CYS A 323 17.49 -6.19 18.64
CA CYS A 323 18.42 -6.94 17.80
C CYS A 323 17.66 -7.88 16.83
N SER A 324 17.98 -7.80 15.53
CA SER A 324 17.31 -8.65 14.53
C SER A 324 17.79 -10.11 14.49
N GLU A 325 18.89 -10.44 15.17
CA GLU A 325 19.44 -11.80 15.18
C GLU A 325 18.65 -12.77 16.09
N ASP A 326 17.77 -12.25 16.92
CA ASP A 326 16.90 -13.00 17.83
C ASP A 326 15.41 -12.65 17.70
N ASP A 327 15.01 -12.13 16.54
CA ASP A 327 13.60 -11.95 16.19
C ASP A 327 13.00 -13.20 15.54
N TYR A 328 11.78 -13.56 15.97
CA TYR A 328 10.99 -14.61 15.37
C TYR A 328 9.73 -14.05 14.71
N VAL A 329 9.36 -14.66 13.58
CA VAL A 329 8.14 -14.32 12.85
C VAL A 329 7.16 -15.50 12.83
N GLY A 330 5.87 -15.18 12.83
CA GLY A 330 4.80 -16.17 12.84
C GLY A 330 3.53 -15.65 12.16
N CYS A 331 2.55 -16.55 12.08
CA CYS A 331 1.25 -16.26 11.49
C CYS A 331 0.14 -16.86 12.35
N ASP A 332 -0.81 -16.03 12.74
CA ASP A 332 -2.09 -16.46 13.27
C ASP A 332 -3.08 -16.63 12.11
N VAL A 333 -3.21 -17.88 11.66
CA VAL A 333 -4.04 -18.24 10.50
C VAL A 333 -5.53 -17.94 10.73
N GLN A 334 -6.02 -17.95 11.97
CA GLN A 334 -7.43 -17.67 12.23
C GLN A 334 -7.76 -16.19 12.10
N ARG A 335 -6.78 -15.34 12.45
CA ARG A 335 -6.89 -13.88 12.38
C ARG A 335 -6.44 -13.29 11.05
N GLY A 336 -5.64 -14.02 10.26
CA GLY A 336 -5.02 -13.43 9.07
C GLY A 336 -3.84 -12.51 9.42
N LEU A 337 -3.28 -12.66 10.62
CA LEU A 337 -2.27 -11.77 11.19
C LEU A 337 -0.87 -12.36 11.06
N GLY A 338 0.04 -11.67 10.38
CA GLY A 338 1.48 -11.90 10.50
C GLY A 338 2.01 -11.15 11.72
N TYR A 339 2.95 -11.74 12.47
CA TYR A 339 3.52 -11.10 13.66
C TYR A 339 5.01 -11.38 13.83
N SER A 340 5.70 -10.46 14.50
CA SER A 340 7.09 -10.61 14.91
C SER A 340 7.23 -10.38 16.41
N TYR A 341 8.16 -11.08 17.06
CA TYR A 341 8.41 -10.99 18.49
C TYR A 341 9.85 -11.42 18.82
N ASN A 342 10.39 -10.84 19.89
CA ASN A 342 11.70 -11.17 20.44
C ASN A 342 11.78 -12.62 20.95
N ALA A 343 12.93 -13.26 20.84
CA ALA A 343 13.17 -14.65 21.24
C ALA A 343 12.93 -14.93 22.73
N ASP A 344 13.20 -13.94 23.58
CA ASP A 344 13.12 -14.08 25.02
C ASP A 344 12.26 -12.99 25.69
N ALA A 345 12.08 -13.11 27.00
CA ALA A 345 11.22 -12.21 27.77
C ALA A 345 11.86 -10.85 28.09
N VAL A 346 13.17 -10.70 27.87
CA VAL A 346 13.94 -9.50 28.18
C VAL A 346 14.99 -9.33 27.10
N ASP A 347 14.67 -8.49 26.12
CA ASP A 347 15.62 -8.11 25.08
C ASP A 347 16.80 -7.38 25.73
N ASN A 348 17.93 -8.07 25.84
CA ASN A 348 19.16 -7.56 26.45
C ASN A 348 20.37 -7.70 25.51
N ASP A 349 20.11 -8.12 24.27
CA ASP A 349 21.10 -8.37 23.25
C ASP A 349 21.16 -7.16 22.30
N GLY A 350 22.37 -6.84 21.84
CA GLY A 350 22.59 -5.75 20.90
C GLY A 350 23.39 -6.24 19.71
N CYS A 351 22.97 -5.89 18.51
CA CYS A 351 23.69 -6.22 17.28
C CYS A 351 23.64 -5.05 16.30
N ASN A 352 24.67 -4.93 15.45
CA ASN A 352 24.74 -3.97 14.35
C ASN A 352 24.39 -2.50 14.69
N GLY A 353 24.57 -2.09 15.95
CA GLY A 353 24.25 -0.73 16.43
C GLY A 353 22.81 -0.56 16.92
N ALA A 354 21.96 -1.59 16.82
CA ALA A 354 20.66 -1.64 17.45
C ALA A 354 20.79 -1.73 18.98
N GLN A 355 19.89 -1.04 19.66
CA GLN A 355 19.84 -0.98 21.12
C GLN A 355 18.74 -1.93 21.60
N ALA A 356 19.09 -2.78 22.56
CA ALA A 356 18.15 -3.64 23.26
C ALA A 356 17.00 -2.81 23.89
N ILE A 357 15.76 -3.28 23.75
CA ILE A 357 14.55 -2.65 24.30
C ILE A 357 14.44 -2.88 25.81
N GLY A 358 14.84 -4.05 26.30
CA GLY A 358 14.79 -4.41 27.71
C GLY A 358 13.60 -5.32 28.07
N ALA A 359 13.07 -5.13 29.27
CA ALA A 359 12.02 -6.01 29.81
C ALA A 359 10.66 -5.75 29.16
N ASN A 360 9.96 -6.84 28.83
CA ASN A 360 8.68 -6.82 28.10
C ASN A 360 8.80 -6.21 26.69
N PRO A 361 9.68 -6.76 25.82
CA PRO A 361 9.77 -6.31 24.44
C PRO A 361 8.39 -6.44 23.76
N PRO A 362 8.03 -5.49 22.89
CA PRO A 362 6.75 -5.55 22.19
C PRO A 362 6.72 -6.70 21.18
N ALA A 363 5.52 -7.12 20.82
CA ALA A 363 5.29 -7.85 19.58
C ALA A 363 4.63 -6.89 18.59
N ILE A 364 4.96 -7.02 17.31
CA ILE A 364 4.33 -6.25 16.23
C ILE A 364 3.49 -7.18 15.36
N GLY A 365 2.51 -6.60 14.66
CA GLY A 365 1.64 -7.35 13.78
C GLY A 365 1.24 -6.57 12.53
N VAL A 366 1.00 -7.31 11.45
CA VAL A 366 0.53 -6.79 10.16
C VAL A 366 -0.68 -7.61 9.74
N ASP A 367 -1.78 -6.92 9.48
CA ASP A 367 -3.07 -7.52 9.16
C ASP A 367 -3.67 -6.87 7.90
N PHE A 368 -4.47 -7.64 7.17
CA PHE A 368 -5.28 -7.16 6.06
C PHE A 368 -6.75 -7.14 6.48
N PHE A 369 -7.21 -5.97 6.95
CA PHE A 369 -8.64 -5.78 7.24
C PHE A 369 -9.50 -5.90 5.98
N GLU A 370 -8.92 -5.55 4.83
CA GLU A 370 -9.63 -5.53 3.56
C GLU A 370 -8.63 -5.69 2.39
N GLY A 371 -8.64 -6.83 1.72
CA GLY A 371 -7.80 -7.09 0.54
C GLY A 371 -8.57 -6.99 -0.79
N PRO A 372 -8.00 -7.48 -1.90
CA PRO A 372 -8.66 -7.40 -3.20
C PRO A 372 -9.94 -8.24 -3.25
N TYR A 373 -10.89 -7.82 -4.10
CA TYR A 373 -12.07 -8.63 -4.40
C TYR A 373 -11.68 -9.98 -4.98
N GLN A 374 -12.42 -11.01 -4.60
CA GLN A 374 -12.40 -12.28 -5.31
C GLN A 374 -13.00 -12.07 -6.70
N ASP A 375 -12.52 -12.84 -7.69
CA ASP A 375 -13.09 -12.80 -9.04
C ASP A 375 -14.57 -13.21 -8.99
N ASN A 376 -15.42 -12.39 -9.61
CA ASN A 376 -16.86 -12.64 -9.65
C ASN A 376 -17.16 -14.02 -10.27
N ASP A 377 -17.78 -14.91 -9.51
CA ASP A 377 -18.23 -16.24 -9.94
C ASP A 377 -19.76 -16.38 -9.91
N GLY A 378 -20.46 -15.32 -9.48
CA GLY A 378 -21.91 -15.25 -9.37
C GLY A 378 -22.46 -15.97 -8.14
N LEU A 379 -21.62 -16.28 -7.15
CA LEU A 379 -21.99 -16.94 -5.91
C LEU A 379 -21.69 -16.05 -4.69
N ASP A 380 -22.27 -16.47 -3.56
CA ASP A 380 -21.82 -16.09 -2.22
C ASP A 380 -20.95 -17.25 -1.71
N ASN A 381 -19.63 -17.08 -1.70
CA ASN A 381 -18.68 -18.13 -1.35
C ASN A 381 -18.69 -18.36 0.17
N PRO A 382 -18.60 -19.62 0.65
CA PRO A 382 -18.95 -19.91 2.04
C PRO A 382 -17.84 -19.54 3.04
N LEU A 383 -18.25 -18.96 4.17
CA LEU A 383 -17.52 -19.05 5.44
C LEU A 383 -17.91 -20.36 6.16
N THR A 384 -17.00 -21.33 6.23
CA THR A 384 -17.30 -22.65 6.80
C THR A 384 -16.08 -23.35 7.41
N THR A 385 -16.21 -23.88 8.63
CA THR A 385 -15.11 -24.61 9.29
C THR A 385 -14.72 -25.92 8.59
N ASP A 386 -15.51 -26.40 7.63
CA ASP A 386 -15.12 -27.52 6.76
C ASP A 386 -14.13 -27.04 5.69
N ILE A 387 -12.85 -27.30 5.91
CA ILE A 387 -11.75 -26.89 5.02
C ILE A 387 -11.91 -27.46 3.61
N SER A 388 -12.47 -28.66 3.46
CA SER A 388 -12.64 -29.27 2.13
C SER A 388 -13.75 -28.55 1.36
N LEU A 389 -14.85 -28.20 2.05
CA LEU A 389 -15.95 -27.44 1.48
C LEU A 389 -15.53 -26.01 1.13
N ALA A 390 -14.80 -25.33 2.03
CA ALA A 390 -14.27 -23.99 1.78
C ALA A 390 -13.39 -23.99 0.52
N LYS A 391 -12.44 -24.93 0.40
CA LYS A 391 -11.58 -25.03 -0.80
C LYS A 391 -12.36 -25.34 -2.08
N ALA A 392 -13.33 -26.25 -2.02
CA ALA A 392 -14.10 -26.66 -3.19
C ALA A 392 -15.00 -25.54 -3.74
N ASN A 393 -15.44 -24.62 -2.90
CA ASN A 393 -16.34 -23.52 -3.27
C ASN A 393 -15.68 -22.16 -3.14
N LEU A 394 -14.35 -22.10 -3.21
CA LEU A 394 -13.56 -20.85 -3.15
C LEU A 394 -13.88 -19.96 -1.92
N GLY A 395 -14.30 -20.56 -0.81
CA GLY A 395 -14.62 -19.89 0.45
C GLY A 395 -13.45 -19.82 1.43
N ILE A 396 -13.76 -19.50 2.68
CA ILE A 396 -12.79 -19.39 3.78
C ILE A 396 -13.19 -20.22 5.01
N PRO A 397 -12.22 -20.82 5.72
CA PRO A 397 -12.49 -21.56 6.95
C PRO A 397 -12.53 -20.71 8.23
N TYR A 398 -11.99 -19.49 8.18
CA TYR A 398 -11.91 -18.58 9.32
C TYR A 398 -12.27 -17.18 8.87
N GLN A 399 -13.02 -16.45 9.70
CA GLN A 399 -13.48 -15.11 9.40
C GLN A 399 -12.32 -14.10 9.22
N GLY A 400 -11.16 -14.30 9.86
CA GLY A 400 -9.99 -13.44 9.66
C GLY A 400 -9.32 -13.59 8.28
N LEU A 401 -9.77 -14.53 7.43
CA LEU A 401 -9.18 -14.74 6.10
C LEU A 401 -9.90 -13.98 4.97
N GLY A 402 -10.89 -13.15 5.31
CA GLY A 402 -11.60 -12.30 4.37
C GLY A 402 -12.97 -11.84 4.89
N ILE A 403 -13.60 -10.94 4.15
CA ILE A 403 -14.93 -10.41 4.43
C ILE A 403 -15.89 -10.71 3.27
N GLY A 404 -17.19 -10.63 3.50
CA GLY A 404 -18.23 -10.91 2.49
C GLY A 404 -18.65 -12.38 2.39
N TYR A 405 -17.81 -13.32 2.82
CA TYR A 405 -18.08 -14.75 2.70
C TYR A 405 -19.27 -15.24 3.54
N GLY A 406 -20.25 -15.86 2.89
CA GLY A 406 -21.43 -16.49 3.49
C GLY A 406 -22.46 -15.48 4.01
N ASP A 407 -22.49 -14.25 3.46
CA ASP A 407 -23.33 -13.16 3.94
C ASP A 407 -24.61 -12.93 3.12
N THR A 408 -24.86 -13.79 2.12
CA THR A 408 -25.96 -13.79 1.15
C THR A 408 -25.87 -12.74 0.04
N ILE A 409 -24.81 -11.93 0.00
CA ILE A 409 -24.54 -10.96 -1.07
C ILE A 409 -23.56 -11.60 -2.05
N VAL A 410 -23.96 -11.67 -3.31
CA VAL A 410 -23.15 -12.29 -4.37
C VAL A 410 -21.99 -11.37 -4.77
N ASP A 411 -20.80 -11.97 -4.94
CA ASP A 411 -19.57 -11.32 -5.45
C ASP A 411 -19.10 -10.10 -4.63
N ASN A 412 -19.33 -10.10 -3.31
CA ASN A 412 -18.80 -9.08 -2.39
C ASN A 412 -17.58 -9.57 -1.58
N GLU A 413 -17.11 -10.78 -1.83
CA GLU A 413 -16.00 -11.37 -1.11
C GLU A 413 -14.70 -10.62 -1.34
N ARG A 414 -14.00 -10.30 -0.25
CA ARG A 414 -12.67 -9.71 -0.29
C ARG A 414 -11.70 -10.58 0.47
N PHE A 415 -10.56 -10.88 -0.15
CA PHE A 415 -9.52 -11.67 0.48
C PHE A 415 -8.92 -10.94 1.69
N GLY A 416 -8.68 -11.67 2.78
CA GLY A 416 -7.69 -11.30 3.79
C GLY A 416 -6.33 -11.89 3.45
N MET A 417 -5.49 -12.15 4.45
CA MET A 417 -4.19 -12.79 4.21
C MET A 417 -4.35 -14.22 3.69
N ARG A 418 -3.99 -14.46 2.42
CA ARG A 418 -4.04 -15.80 1.79
C ARG A 418 -2.75 -16.60 1.92
N ARG A 419 -1.64 -15.93 2.23
CA ARG A 419 -0.32 -16.55 2.29
C ARG A 419 0.60 -15.77 3.21
N PHE A 420 1.35 -16.50 4.03
CA PHE A 420 2.47 -15.99 4.82
C PHE A 420 3.77 -16.63 4.31
N ILE A 421 4.79 -15.81 4.07
CA ILE A 421 6.11 -16.24 3.61
C ILE A 421 7.12 -15.50 4.50
N TYR A 422 8.07 -16.24 5.05
CA TYR A 422 9.26 -15.68 5.69
C TYR A 422 10.50 -16.16 4.95
N TYR A 423 11.55 -15.36 4.98
CA TYR A 423 12.86 -15.68 4.43
C TYR A 423 13.93 -14.86 5.14
N ASP A 424 15.15 -15.41 5.17
CA ASP A 424 16.37 -14.77 5.68
C ASP A 424 17.27 -14.31 4.52
#